data_AF-A0A314YWB6-F1
#
_entry.id   AF-A0A314YWB6-F1
#
_cell.length_a   1.000
_cell.length_b   1.000
_cell.length_c   1.000
_cell.angle_alpha   90.00
_cell.angle_beta   90.00
_cell.angle_gamma   90.00
#
_symmetry.space_group_name_H-M   'P 1'
#
loop_
_entity.id
_entity.type
_entity.pdbx_description
1 polymer ?
#
loop_
_entity_poly.entity_id
_entity_poly.type
_entity_poly.pdbx_seq_one_letter_code
_entity_poly.pdbx_strand_id
1 'polypeptide(L)'
;MPEPPSESLAWVCGAAKVKQLALPVSLLVGVTAVSGAFVAGNDAGHAYNTFPKMGDTWIPEDVFDMKPLIRNFFENTSTVQLDHRILATATLFSIGALWWSTRKFDIHPAVRSLIGSAVGMAGLQVTLGISTLLSYVPVELGTAHQAGALTLLTLMILLNHTLRRPSPYLLKSLPQVAKTI
;
A
#
# COMPACT_ATOMS: atom_id res chain seq x y z
N MET A 1 33.37 -11.41 -23.41
CA MET A 1 31.92 -11.34 -23.10
C MET A 1 31.45 -9.98 -23.55
N PRO A 2 30.31 -9.86 -24.26
CA PRO A 2 29.75 -8.55 -24.57
C PRO A 2 29.44 -7.79 -23.27
N GLU A 3 29.67 -6.49 -23.26
CA GLU A 3 29.39 -5.65 -22.09
C GLU A 3 27.90 -5.70 -21.73
N PRO A 4 27.54 -5.68 -20.44
CA PRO A 4 26.16 -5.43 -20.07
C PRO A 4 25.77 -4.05 -20.64
N PRO A 5 24.65 -3.94 -21.36
CA PRO A 5 24.24 -2.67 -21.95
C PRO A 5 24.14 -1.61 -20.85
N SER A 6 24.61 -0.39 -21.11
CA SER A 6 24.64 0.76 -20.18
C SER A 6 23.31 0.99 -19.44
N GLU A 7 22.20 0.61 -20.06
CA GLU A 7 20.84 0.57 -19.49
C GLU A 7 20.76 -0.22 -18.17
N SER A 8 21.57 -1.28 -18.02
CA SER A 8 21.58 -2.15 -16.85
C SER A 8 21.99 -1.42 -15.57
N LEU A 9 22.98 -0.51 -15.65
CA LEU A 9 23.42 0.27 -14.49
C LEU A 9 22.42 1.37 -14.12
N ALA A 10 21.82 2.01 -15.13
CA ALA A 10 20.76 3.00 -14.93
C ALA A 10 19.55 2.38 -14.21
N TRP A 11 19.13 1.17 -14.60
CA TRP A 11 18.07 0.42 -13.93
C TRP A 11 18.39 0.04 -12.49
N VAL A 12 19.64 -0.33 -12.18
CA VAL A 12 20.05 -0.63 -10.79
C VAL A 12 19.96 0.62 -9.91
N CYS A 13 20.42 1.77 -10.42
CA CYS A 13 20.31 3.04 -9.73
C CYS A 13 18.84 3.48 -9.56
N GLY A 14 18.02 3.34 -10.60
CA GLY A 14 16.59 3.59 -10.56
C GLY A 14 15.88 2.72 -9.52
N ALA A 15 16.13 1.41 -9.54
CA ALA A 15 15.56 0.45 -8.60
C ALA A 15 15.91 0.79 -7.14
N ALA A 16 17.14 1.24 -6.86
CA ALA A 16 17.52 1.67 -5.52
C ALA A 16 16.69 2.87 -5.02
N LYS A 17 16.39 3.85 -5.89
CA LYS A 17 15.52 4.99 -5.56
C LYS A 17 14.07 4.55 -5.36
N VAL A 18 13.54 3.68 -6.24
CA VAL A 18 12.19 3.12 -6.07
C VAL A 18 12.08 2.41 -4.73
N LYS A 19 13.08 1.61 -4.33
CA LYS A 19 13.04 0.86 -3.07
C LYS A 19 12.88 1.75 -1.84
N GLN A 20 13.57 2.89 -1.80
CA GLN A 20 13.46 3.86 -0.70
C GLN A 20 12.03 4.40 -0.56
N LEU A 21 11.30 4.53 -1.67
CA LEU A 21 9.90 4.95 -1.68
C LEU A 21 8.94 3.78 -1.42
N ALA A 22 9.22 2.60 -1.99
CA ALA A 22 8.32 1.45 -1.93
C ALA A 22 8.23 0.83 -0.53
N LEU A 23 9.33 0.79 0.23
CA LEU A 23 9.35 0.22 1.58
C LEU A 23 8.35 0.88 2.54
N PRO A 24 8.36 2.20 2.79
CA PRO A 24 7.40 2.84 3.69
C PRO A 24 5.96 2.68 3.20
N VAL A 25 5.71 2.74 1.89
CA VAL A 25 4.38 2.49 1.32
C VAL A 25 3.92 1.06 1.60
N SER A 26 4.82 0.07 1.54
CA SER A 26 4.50 -1.33 1.83
C SER A 26 4.15 -1.55 3.30
N LEU A 27 4.85 -0.87 4.20
CA LEU A 27 4.53 -0.89 5.63
C LEU A 27 3.14 -0.29 5.87
N LEU A 28 2.82 0.84 5.24
CA LEU A 28 1.50 1.46 5.34
C LEU A 28 0.37 0.57 4.80
N VAL A 29 0.60 -0.12 3.67
CA VAL A 29 -0.32 -1.14 3.14
C VAL A 29 -0.56 -2.25 4.17
N GLY A 30 0.52 -2.76 4.79
CA GLY A 30 0.42 -3.78 5.83
C GLY A 30 -0.37 -3.30 7.06
N VAL A 31 -0.10 -2.09 7.55
CA VAL A 31 -0.83 -1.47 8.67
C VAL A 31 -2.31 -1.30 8.33
N THR A 32 -2.62 -0.86 7.11
CA THR A 32 -4.02 -0.71 6.65
C THR A 32 -4.75 -2.05 6.58
N ALA A 33 -4.08 -3.11 6.12
CA ALA A 33 -4.64 -4.45 6.11
C ALA A 33 -4.94 -4.97 7.54
N VAL A 34 -4.02 -4.73 8.48
CA VAL A 34 -4.21 -5.07 9.90
C VAL A 34 -5.37 -4.27 10.51
N SER A 35 -5.44 -2.97 10.25
CA SER A 35 -6.57 -2.13 10.67
C SER A 35 -7.91 -2.65 10.12
N GLY A 36 -7.95 -3.11 8.87
CA GLY A 36 -9.15 -3.73 8.29
C GLY A 36 -9.57 -5.02 9.00
N ALA A 37 -8.61 -5.80 9.52
CA ALA A 37 -8.92 -6.98 10.33
C ALA A 37 -9.58 -6.60 11.67
N PHE A 38 -9.18 -5.48 12.29
CA PHE A 38 -9.87 -4.95 13.47
C PHE A 38 -11.29 -4.48 13.14
N VAL A 39 -11.51 -3.84 11.97
CA VAL A 39 -12.86 -3.45 11.53
C VAL A 39 -13.77 -4.66 11.41
N ALA A 40 -13.28 -5.76 10.83
CA ALA A 40 -14.04 -6.99 10.71
C ALA A 40 -14.23 -7.69 12.06
N GLY A 41 -13.21 -7.71 12.92
CA GLY A 41 -13.27 -8.41 14.21
C GLY A 41 -14.13 -7.73 15.27
N ASN A 42 -14.34 -6.41 15.16
CA ASN A 42 -15.19 -5.62 16.07
C ASN A 42 -16.55 -5.27 15.45
N ASP A 43 -16.90 -5.86 14.32
CA ASP A 43 -18.10 -5.53 13.53
C ASP A 43 -18.25 -4.02 13.22
N ALA A 44 -17.14 -3.27 13.26
CA ALA A 44 -17.12 -1.82 13.11
C ALA A 44 -17.57 -1.38 11.70
N GLY A 45 -17.57 -2.29 10.72
CA GLY A 45 -18.12 -2.08 9.40
C GLY A 45 -19.62 -1.73 9.39
N HIS A 46 -20.36 -2.06 10.45
CA HIS A 46 -21.79 -1.77 10.61
C HIS A 46 -22.10 -0.48 11.39
N ALA A 47 -21.08 0.22 11.92
CA ALA A 47 -21.30 1.39 12.77
C ALA A 47 -21.78 2.61 11.96
N TYR A 48 -21.08 2.97 10.89
CA TYR A 48 -21.44 4.10 10.03
C TYR A 48 -21.42 3.72 8.55
N ASN A 49 -22.56 3.35 7.97
CA ASN A 49 -22.66 2.90 6.57
C ASN A 49 -22.83 4.04 5.55
N THR A 50 -22.27 5.21 5.83
CA THR A 50 -22.20 6.37 4.92
C THR A 50 -20.76 6.67 4.52
N PHE A 51 -20.57 7.34 3.39
CA PHE A 51 -19.27 7.80 2.89
C PHE A 51 -19.42 9.13 2.13
N PRO A 52 -18.50 10.11 2.24
CA PRO A 52 -17.25 10.07 3.00
C PRO A 52 -17.40 10.34 4.50
N LYS A 53 -18.51 10.95 4.91
CA LYS A 53 -18.86 11.21 6.31
C LYS A 53 -19.23 9.92 7.06
N MET A 54 -19.18 9.97 8.38
CA MET A 54 -19.65 8.93 9.31
C MET A 54 -20.95 9.42 9.96
N GLY A 55 -22.09 9.09 9.34
CA GLY A 55 -23.36 9.75 9.62
C GLY A 55 -23.34 11.20 9.13
N ASP A 56 -23.76 12.12 9.98
CA ASP A 56 -23.80 13.55 9.66
C ASP A 56 -22.46 14.27 9.86
N THR A 57 -21.52 13.63 10.56
CA THR A 57 -20.23 14.19 10.98
C THR A 57 -19.05 13.55 10.24
N TRP A 58 -17.90 14.22 10.26
CA TRP A 58 -16.65 13.65 9.71
C TRP A 58 -15.91 12.78 10.72
N ILE A 59 -15.98 13.16 11.99
CA ILE A 59 -15.39 12.48 13.13
C ILE A 59 -16.53 12.34 14.14
N PRO A 60 -16.95 11.10 14.49
CA PRO A 60 -17.92 10.88 15.55
C PRO A 60 -17.43 11.41 16.90
N GLU A 61 -18.35 11.81 17.77
CA GLU A 61 -18.00 12.39 19.08
C GLU A 61 -17.44 11.36 20.06
N ASP A 62 -17.77 10.09 19.87
CA ASP A 62 -17.48 8.97 20.77
C ASP A 62 -16.09 8.34 20.56
N VAL A 63 -15.26 8.86 19.64
CA VAL A 63 -13.97 8.25 19.26
C VAL A 63 -12.91 8.19 20.38
N PHE A 64 -13.15 8.82 21.53
CA PHE A 64 -12.23 8.77 22.69
C PHE A 64 -12.92 8.44 24.02
N ASP A 65 -14.12 7.86 23.97
CA ASP A 65 -14.95 7.59 25.14
C ASP A 65 -14.42 6.47 26.03
N MET A 66 -13.70 5.49 25.48
CA MET A 66 -13.16 4.38 26.26
C MET A 66 -11.92 4.79 27.07
N LYS A 67 -11.80 4.22 28.28
CA LYS A 67 -10.62 4.33 29.15
C LYS A 67 -10.00 2.94 29.39
N PRO A 68 -8.66 2.81 29.45
CA PRO A 68 -7.66 3.83 29.05
C PRO A 68 -7.73 4.18 27.55
N LEU A 69 -7.22 5.36 27.17
CA LEU A 69 -7.37 5.91 25.81
C LEU A 69 -6.94 4.96 24.69
N ILE A 70 -5.94 4.12 24.95
CA ILE A 70 -5.43 3.13 23.99
C ILE A 70 -6.49 2.15 23.50
N ARG A 71 -7.51 1.86 24.31
CA ARG A 71 -8.60 0.94 23.93
C ARG A 71 -9.42 1.45 22.76
N ASN A 72 -9.51 2.77 22.56
CA ASN A 72 -10.31 3.31 21.46
C ASN A 72 -9.79 2.83 20.09
N PHE A 73 -8.46 2.78 19.92
CA PHE A 73 -7.83 2.37 18.66
C PHE A 73 -8.02 0.89 18.29
N PHE A 74 -8.54 0.06 19.20
CA PHE A 74 -8.70 -1.39 18.99
C PHE A 74 -10.12 -1.92 19.27
N GLU A 75 -10.87 -1.27 20.17
CA GLU A 75 -12.15 -1.76 20.68
C GLU A 75 -13.32 -0.78 20.44
N ASN A 76 -13.05 0.51 20.27
CA ASN A 76 -14.11 1.48 19.98
C ASN A 76 -14.45 1.41 18.49
N THR A 77 -15.68 0.99 18.17
CA THR A 77 -16.15 0.75 16.80
C THR A 77 -16.01 1.99 15.92
N SER A 78 -16.40 3.16 16.40
CA SER A 78 -16.31 4.44 15.70
C SER A 78 -14.86 4.80 15.38
N THR A 79 -13.96 4.60 16.34
CA THR A 79 -12.52 4.90 16.19
C THR A 79 -11.85 3.94 15.23
N VAL A 80 -12.06 2.63 15.40
CA VAL A 80 -11.50 1.59 14.53
C VAL A 80 -11.94 1.80 13.08
N GLN A 81 -13.22 2.13 12.88
CA GLN A 81 -13.72 2.41 11.53
C GLN A 81 -13.13 3.70 10.95
N LEU A 82 -13.00 4.77 11.74
CA LEU A 82 -12.39 6.03 11.33
C LEU A 82 -10.91 5.85 10.96
N ASP A 83 -10.13 5.19 11.82
CA ASP A 83 -8.72 4.89 11.61
C ASP A 83 -8.51 4.13 10.30
N HIS A 84 -9.34 3.12 10.05
CA HIS A 84 -9.26 2.37 8.81
C HIS A 84 -9.54 3.23 7.57
N ARG A 85 -10.53 4.13 7.62
CA ARG A 85 -10.82 5.08 6.52
C ARG A 85 -9.63 6.00 6.26
N ILE A 86 -9.00 6.52 7.31
CA ILE A 86 -7.83 7.39 7.20
C ILE A 86 -6.65 6.63 6.60
N LEU A 87 -6.36 5.43 7.10
CA LEU A 87 -5.28 4.56 6.61
C LEU A 87 -5.49 4.13 5.16
N ALA A 88 -6.72 3.77 4.77
CA ALA A 88 -7.06 3.43 3.39
C ALA A 88 -6.85 4.63 2.44
N THR A 89 -7.27 5.82 2.87
CA THR A 89 -7.08 7.07 2.11
C THR A 89 -5.59 7.39 1.96
N ALA A 90 -4.82 7.35 3.05
CA ALA A 90 -3.38 7.57 3.05
C ALA A 90 -2.64 6.55 2.15
N THR A 91 -3.06 5.28 2.19
CA THR A 91 -2.51 4.22 1.35
C THR A 91 -2.74 4.49 -0.13
N LEU A 92 -3.97 4.85 -0.53
CA LEU A 92 -4.30 5.18 -1.92
C LEU A 92 -3.40 6.32 -2.43
N PHE A 93 -3.31 7.42 -1.68
CA PHE A 93 -2.48 8.55 -2.06
C PHE A 93 -0.98 8.21 -2.09
N SER A 94 -0.50 7.40 -1.15
CA SER A 94 0.91 6.98 -1.08
C SER A 94 1.30 6.09 -2.27
N ILE A 95 0.44 5.17 -2.68
CA ILE A 95 0.64 4.34 -3.88
C ILE A 95 0.59 5.20 -5.15
N GLY A 96 -0.37 6.13 -5.24
CA GLY A 96 -0.44 7.09 -6.34
C GLY A 96 0.81 7.97 -6.44
N ALA A 97 1.31 8.46 -5.30
CA ALA A 97 2.53 9.26 -5.23
C ALA A 97 3.78 8.45 -5.60
N LEU A 98 3.86 7.18 -5.20
CA LEU A 98 4.92 6.26 -5.62
C LEU A 98 4.91 6.09 -7.14
N TRP A 99 3.74 5.83 -7.73
CA TRP A 99 3.60 5.70 -9.18
C TRP A 99 3.99 6.99 -9.90
N TRP A 100 3.48 8.14 -9.44
CA TRP A 100 3.79 9.43 -10.05
C TRP A 100 5.29 9.76 -10.02
N SER A 101 5.93 9.55 -8.87
CA SER A 101 7.34 9.85 -8.64
C SER A 101 8.27 8.99 -9.50
N THR A 102 7.85 7.76 -9.81
CA THR A 102 8.69 6.80 -10.55
C THR A 102 8.55 6.90 -12.08
N ARG A 103 7.62 7.72 -12.59
CA ARG A 103 7.41 7.87 -14.06
C ARG A 103 8.64 8.39 -14.83
N LYS A 104 9.51 9.15 -14.16
CA LYS A 104 10.74 9.73 -14.73
C LYS A 104 11.98 8.90 -14.42
N PHE A 105 11.86 7.82 -13.65
CA PHE A 105 13.00 6.97 -13.33
C PHE A 105 13.27 6.01 -14.48
N ASP A 106 14.54 5.78 -14.76
CA ASP A 106 14.96 4.71 -15.65
C ASP A 106 14.93 3.39 -14.87
N ILE A 107 13.86 2.63 -15.06
CA ILE A 107 13.56 1.39 -14.34
C ILE A 107 13.10 0.32 -15.30
N HIS A 108 13.43 -0.93 -14.99
CA HIS A 108 13.05 -2.07 -15.79
C HIS A 108 11.51 -2.14 -15.97
N PRO A 109 10.99 -2.46 -17.18
CA PRO A 109 9.55 -2.50 -17.46
C PRO A 109 8.73 -3.36 -16.48
N ALA A 110 9.29 -4.46 -15.98
CA ALA A 110 8.63 -5.31 -14.98
C ALA A 110 8.36 -4.57 -13.66
N VAL A 111 9.28 -3.71 -13.20
CA VAL A 111 9.09 -2.89 -11.99
C VAL A 111 7.97 -1.87 -12.23
N ARG A 112 7.97 -1.24 -13.42
CA ARG A 112 6.92 -0.29 -13.80
C ARG A 112 5.54 -0.96 -13.87
N SER A 113 5.48 -2.19 -14.39
CA SER A 113 4.26 -3.00 -14.42
C SER A 113 3.76 -3.29 -13.01
N LEU A 114 4.62 -3.75 -12.09
CA LEU A 114 4.25 -4.03 -10.69
C LEU A 114 3.70 -2.78 -9.96
N ILE A 115 4.32 -1.62 -10.16
CA ILE A 115 3.82 -0.36 -9.59
C ILE A 115 2.44 -0.02 -10.16
N GLY A 116 2.24 -0.20 -11.48
CA GLY A 116 0.94 -0.01 -12.13
C GLY A 116 -0.13 -0.97 -11.59
N SER A 117 0.21 -2.26 -11.41
CA SER A 117 -0.68 -3.25 -10.80
C SER A 117 -1.05 -2.88 -9.37
N ALA A 118 -0.11 -2.34 -8.58
CA ALA A 118 -0.39 -1.88 -7.22
C ALA A 118 -1.38 -0.69 -7.21
N VAL A 119 -1.26 0.26 -8.15
CA VAL A 119 -2.23 1.36 -8.31
C VAL A 119 -3.62 0.82 -8.67
N GLY A 120 -3.69 -0.09 -9.66
CA GLY A 120 -4.97 -0.70 -10.08
C GLY A 120 -5.65 -1.46 -8.94
N MET A 121 -4.89 -2.26 -8.21
CA MET A 121 -5.40 -3.01 -7.05
C MET A 121 -5.79 -2.09 -5.89
N ALA A 122 -5.06 -0.99 -5.64
CA ALA A 122 -5.45 0.01 -4.63
C ALA A 122 -6.78 0.70 -5.00
N GLY A 123 -6.98 1.04 -6.28
CA GLY A 123 -8.27 1.55 -6.77
C GLY A 123 -9.40 0.54 -6.58
N LEU A 124 -9.16 -0.73 -6.94
CA LEU A 124 -10.13 -1.82 -6.70
C LEU A 124 -10.44 -1.98 -5.22
N GLN A 125 -9.45 -1.89 -4.33
CA GLN A 125 -9.65 -1.98 -2.89
C GLN A 125 -10.55 -0.87 -2.35
N VAL A 126 -10.35 0.37 -2.79
CA VAL A 126 -11.20 1.49 -2.35
C VAL A 126 -12.63 1.29 -2.83
N THR A 127 -12.83 0.84 -4.08
CA THR A 127 -14.15 0.49 -4.60
C THR A 127 -14.79 -0.62 -3.79
N LEU A 128 -14.08 -1.73 -3.53
CA LEU A 128 -14.60 -2.84 -2.74
C LEU A 128 -14.92 -2.43 -1.29
N GLY A 129 -14.06 -1.62 -0.66
CA GLY A 129 -14.24 -1.16 0.72
C GLY A 129 -15.46 -0.24 0.85
N ILE A 130 -15.62 0.71 -0.06
CA ILE A 130 -16.79 1.60 -0.10
C ILE A 130 -18.07 0.80 -0.41
N SER A 131 -18.03 -0.14 -1.37
CA SER A 131 -19.19 -0.98 -1.66
C SER A 131 -19.57 -1.86 -0.47
N THR A 132 -18.59 -2.49 0.20
CA THR A 132 -18.81 -3.28 1.42
C THR A 132 -19.49 -2.42 2.49
N LEU A 133 -18.99 -1.20 2.68
CA LEU A 133 -19.54 -0.24 3.64
C LEU A 133 -20.99 0.16 3.31
N LEU A 134 -21.26 0.62 2.09
CA LEU A 134 -22.57 1.13 1.69
C LEU A 134 -23.64 0.04 1.60
N SER A 135 -23.23 -1.20 1.36
CA SER A 135 -24.14 -2.36 1.29
C SER A 135 -24.29 -3.09 2.63
N TYR A 136 -23.89 -2.50 3.75
CA TYR A 136 -24.00 -3.08 5.09
C TYR A 136 -23.26 -4.41 5.26
N VAL A 137 -22.01 -4.45 4.76
CA VAL A 137 -21.04 -5.54 4.92
C VAL A 137 -21.56 -6.93 4.45
N PRO A 138 -21.99 -7.10 3.19
CA PRO A 138 -22.27 -8.44 2.65
C PRO A 138 -21.00 -9.29 2.68
N VAL A 139 -21.13 -10.57 3.04
CA VAL A 139 -19.99 -11.48 3.25
C VAL A 139 -19.15 -11.60 1.98
N GLU A 140 -19.78 -11.62 0.81
CA GLU A 140 -19.10 -11.74 -0.49
C GLU A 140 -18.21 -10.52 -0.76
N LEU A 141 -18.70 -9.32 -0.46
CA LEU A 141 -17.92 -8.09 -0.63
C LEU A 141 -16.82 -7.96 0.41
N GLY A 142 -17.12 -8.28 1.67
CA GLY A 142 -16.14 -8.27 2.76
C GLY A 142 -14.98 -9.24 2.52
N THR A 143 -15.28 -10.47 2.09
CA THR A 143 -14.26 -11.48 1.75
C THR A 143 -13.48 -11.10 0.49
N ALA A 144 -14.14 -10.58 -0.56
CA ALA A 144 -13.45 -10.05 -1.74
C ALA A 144 -12.48 -8.90 -1.38
N HIS A 145 -12.91 -7.99 -0.49
CA HIS A 145 -12.08 -6.90 0.00
C HIS A 145 -10.87 -7.40 0.80
N GLN A 146 -11.03 -8.43 1.64
CA GLN A 146 -9.90 -9.05 2.36
C GLN A 146 -8.92 -9.75 1.42
N ALA A 147 -9.42 -10.51 0.45
CA ALA A 147 -8.59 -11.17 -0.57
C ALA A 147 -7.82 -10.14 -1.41
N GLY A 148 -8.47 -9.03 -1.76
CA GLY A 148 -7.82 -7.93 -2.45
C GLY A 148 -6.75 -7.21 -1.61
N ALA A 149 -6.95 -7.08 -0.29
CA ALA A 149 -5.93 -6.53 0.62
C ALA A 149 -4.67 -7.42 0.64
N LEU A 150 -4.86 -8.75 0.72
CA LEU A 150 -3.76 -9.71 0.63
C LEU A 150 -3.04 -9.64 -0.73
N THR A 151 -3.80 -9.48 -1.81
CA THR A 151 -3.25 -9.33 -3.16
C THR A 151 -2.40 -8.07 -3.27
N LEU A 152 -2.89 -6.93 -2.77
CA LEU A 152 -2.15 -5.67 -2.76
C LEU A 152 -0.86 -5.79 -1.94
N LEU A 153 -0.93 -6.38 -0.75
CA LEU A 153 0.26 -6.63 0.09
C LEU A 153 1.28 -7.51 -0.65
N THR A 154 0.81 -8.55 -1.33
CA THR A 154 1.66 -9.45 -2.13
C THR A 154 2.36 -8.73 -3.27
N LEU A 155 1.66 -7.84 -4.00
CA LEU A 155 2.26 -7.00 -5.04
C LEU A 155 3.36 -6.10 -4.47
N MET A 156 3.14 -5.51 -3.29
CA MET A 156 4.14 -4.67 -2.62
C MET A 156 5.35 -5.48 -2.15
N ILE A 157 5.16 -6.69 -1.62
CA ILE A 157 6.26 -7.60 -1.24
C ILE A 157 7.07 -7.99 -2.49
N LEU A 158 6.39 -8.35 -3.58
CA LEU A 158 7.02 -8.70 -4.84
C LEU A 158 7.81 -7.52 -5.43
N LEU A 159 7.25 -6.31 -5.37
CA LEU A 159 7.96 -5.09 -5.75
C LEU A 159 9.25 -4.92 -4.94
N ASN A 160 9.20 -5.01 -3.61
CA ASN A 160 10.41 -4.89 -2.79
C ASN A 160 11.42 -6.01 -3.01
N HIS A 161 10.96 -7.22 -3.34
CA HIS A 161 11.81 -8.34 -3.68
C HIS A 161 12.56 -8.09 -5.00
N THR A 162 11.86 -7.64 -6.05
CA THR A 162 12.46 -7.34 -7.36
C THR A 162 13.42 -6.15 -7.33
N LEU A 163 13.26 -5.23 -6.36
CA LEU A 163 14.15 -4.08 -6.15
C LEU A 163 15.40 -4.40 -5.30
N ARG A 164 15.64 -5.67 -4.94
CA ARG A 164 16.85 -6.04 -4.19
C ARG A 164 18.09 -5.77 -5.04
N ARG A 165 19.08 -5.11 -4.42
CA ARG A 165 20.35 -4.83 -5.09
C ARG A 165 21.06 -6.15 -5.41
N PRO A 166 21.67 -6.27 -6.60
CA PRO A 166 22.52 -7.40 -6.91
C PRO A 166 23.69 -7.48 -5.91
N SER A 167 24.22 -8.69 -5.71
CA SER A 167 25.38 -8.89 -4.83
C SER A 167 26.53 -7.94 -5.21
N PRO A 168 27.24 -7.34 -4.24
CA PRO A 168 28.42 -6.52 -4.52
C PRO A 168 29.47 -7.25 -5.36
N TYR A 169 29.57 -8.58 -5.22
CA TYR A 169 30.44 -9.42 -6.04
C TYR A 169 30.00 -9.41 -7.51
N LEU A 170 28.70 -9.57 -7.76
CA LEU A 170 28.13 -9.52 -9.11
C LEU A 170 28.36 -8.14 -9.73
N LEU A 171 28.12 -7.06 -8.98
CA LEU A 171 28.35 -5.69 -9.45
C LEU A 171 29.83 -5.41 -9.75
N LYS A 172 30.76 -5.94 -8.94
CA LYS A 172 32.21 -5.83 -9.19
C LYS A 172 32.68 -6.68 -10.37
N SER A 173 31.97 -7.75 -10.69
CA SER A 173 32.24 -8.59 -11.87
C SER A 173 31.71 -8.00 -13.18
N LEU A 174 30.80 -7.02 -13.10
CA LEU A 174 30.45 -6.21 -14.26
C LEU A 174 31.68 -5.34 -14.62
N PRO A 175 32.06 -5.27 -15.91
CA PRO A 175 33.22 -4.48 -16.31
C PRO A 175 33.11 -3.05 -15.78
N GLN A 176 34.19 -2.56 -15.15
CA GLN A 176 34.30 -1.20 -14.61
C GLN A 176 34.31 -0.18 -15.76
N VAL A 177 33.13 0.19 -16.25
CA VAL A 177 33.01 1.28 -17.22
C VAL A 177 33.07 2.61 -16.46
N ALA A 178 34.17 3.32 -16.69
CA ALA A 178 34.45 4.73 -16.40
C ALA A 178 34.75 5.14 -14.95
N LYS A 179 36.01 4.93 -14.55
CA LYS A 179 36.79 5.90 -13.76
C LYS A 179 37.55 6.89 -14.67
N THR A 180 37.03 7.14 -15.88
CA THR A 180 37.68 7.98 -16.89
C THR A 180 36.66 8.97 -17.46
N ILE A 181 36.43 10.04 -16.70
CA ILE A 181 36.30 11.39 -17.24
C ILE A 181 37.39 12.20 -16.53
#